data_AF-A0A7S2AUP2-F1
#
_entry.id   AF-A0A7S2AUP2-F1
#
_cell.length_a   1.000
_cell.length_b   1.000
_cell.length_c   1.000
_cell.angle_alpha   90.00
_cell.angle_beta   90.00
_cell.angle_gamma   90.00
#
_symmetry.space_group_name_H-M   'P 1'
#
loop_
_entity.id
_entity.type
_entity.pdbx_description
1 polymer ?
#
loop_
_entity_poly.entity_id
_entity_poly.type
_entity_poly.pdbx_seq_one_letter_code
_entity_poly.pdbx_strand_id
1 'polypeptide(L)'
;GSIWRSSQPKVGVSGATCTEDERLCQLVAHSADREGSPGVLHIIDCRHWSSANANKLTGHGFENSANYKSAQVKFMNIGNIHIMRESFTKLVQLVLNPQINDVYWGSLVEDTKWLQHIRGLLTAVHEVVRIVHEHEQPVLVHCSHGWDRTSQVAALAQMMVDPYFRTLEGFPVLMEKDFHSFGHPFQLRLAHGESSADRVNEQLSPIFIQFLDAAWQIVTQFPYMFEFNTRYLLCIAEHVASCRFGTFLFNTEKERLEEDIENKTVSLWSYLRLNRKYFLNLTYKRSNGLPQIIDSQDDVILPPLPVLLRGVTLWSDYFLRWSPSPSFTHHAFTPRALKRLGTLGGTEQYDEHDIFDTSRCSVADLQLPEAFCKSSEAEAMVLEVMVEAEKWRVKALQEKMRSVFEVSEPSQPSFASSDVVTDATQTVTMEGPPITIGESPSS
;
A
#
# COMPACT_ATOMS: atom_id res chain seq x y z
N GLY A 1 16.82 6.08 6.98
CA GLY A 1 16.64 4.65 7.31
C GLY A 1 15.86 3.92 6.23
N SER A 2 15.60 2.62 6.42
CA SER A 2 14.89 1.74 5.46
C SER A 2 13.63 1.12 6.06
N ILE A 3 12.59 0.89 5.26
CA ILE A 3 11.33 0.23 5.68
C ILE A 3 11.33 -1.23 5.22
N TRP A 4 11.29 -2.15 6.18
CA TRP A 4 11.15 -3.59 5.99
C TRP A 4 9.76 -4.04 6.45
N ARG A 5 9.31 -5.20 5.94
CA ARG A 5 8.02 -5.78 6.33
C ARG A 5 8.07 -7.30 6.42
N SER A 6 7.25 -7.87 7.31
CA SER A 6 7.14 -9.31 7.50
C SER A 6 5.80 -9.72 8.13
N SER A 7 5.59 -11.03 8.28
CA SER A 7 4.64 -11.60 9.25
C SER A 7 5.26 -11.71 10.64
N GLN A 8 4.46 -12.05 11.65
CA GLN A 8 4.97 -12.32 13.00
C GLN A 8 5.98 -13.50 13.03
N PRO A 9 6.92 -13.51 14.00
CA PRO A 9 7.80 -14.65 14.23
C PRO A 9 7.07 -15.84 14.89
N LYS A 10 7.62 -17.04 14.70
CA LYS A 10 7.11 -18.31 15.27
C LYS A 10 7.76 -18.65 16.62
N VAL A 11 7.62 -17.75 17.59
CA VAL A 11 8.24 -17.89 18.92
C VAL A 11 7.55 -18.95 19.78
N GLY A 12 6.21 -18.93 19.81
CA GLY A 12 5.38 -19.81 20.61
C GLY A 12 5.58 -19.67 22.13
N VAL A 13 4.91 -20.54 22.88
CA VAL A 13 5.02 -20.61 24.34
C VAL A 13 6.38 -21.12 24.81
N SER A 14 7.05 -21.94 23.98
CA SER A 14 8.38 -22.47 24.25
C SER A 14 9.48 -21.43 24.16
N GLY A 15 9.21 -20.24 23.59
CA GLY A 15 10.23 -19.23 23.37
C GLY A 15 11.24 -19.65 22.30
N ALA A 16 10.77 -20.32 21.24
CA ALA A 16 11.60 -20.75 20.13
C ALA A 16 12.35 -19.56 19.51
N THR A 17 13.59 -19.83 19.14
CA THR A 17 14.53 -18.86 18.57
C THR A 17 14.96 -19.30 17.18
N CYS A 18 15.41 -18.35 16.37
CA CYS A 18 15.96 -18.62 15.04
C CYS A 18 17.17 -17.73 14.85
N THR A 19 18.35 -18.36 14.80
CA THR A 19 19.63 -17.67 14.70
C THR A 19 19.75 -16.87 13.40
N GLU A 20 19.16 -17.36 12.32
CA GLU A 20 19.16 -16.71 11.01
C GLU A 20 18.29 -15.46 11.01
N ASP A 21 17.10 -15.52 11.64
CA ASP A 21 16.18 -14.39 11.76
C ASP A 21 16.76 -13.29 12.69
N GLU A 22 17.33 -13.70 13.82
CA GLU A 22 18.05 -12.81 14.75
C GLU A 22 19.23 -12.13 14.04
N ARG A 23 20.01 -12.89 13.26
CA ARG A 23 21.13 -12.36 12.48
C ARG A 23 20.66 -11.41 11.38
N LEU A 24 19.56 -11.72 10.68
CA LEU A 24 19.00 -10.83 9.67
C LEU A 24 18.58 -9.49 10.31
N CYS A 25 17.83 -9.53 11.41
CA CYS A 25 17.45 -8.34 12.16
C CYS A 25 18.68 -7.53 12.61
N GLN A 26 19.73 -8.22 13.06
CA GLN A 26 20.99 -7.60 13.43
C GLN A 26 21.64 -6.91 12.23
N LEU A 27 21.77 -7.58 11.09
CA LEU A 27 22.36 -6.99 9.87
C LEU A 27 21.58 -5.77 9.38
N VAL A 28 20.23 -5.83 9.45
CA VAL A 28 19.39 -4.68 9.15
C VAL A 28 19.69 -3.52 10.10
N ALA A 29 19.80 -3.77 11.41
CA ALA A 29 20.19 -2.72 12.37
C ALA A 29 21.56 -2.09 12.02
N HIS A 30 22.57 -2.91 11.72
CA HIS A 30 23.93 -2.45 11.42
C HIS A 30 24.02 -1.67 10.09
N SER A 31 23.02 -1.77 9.21
CA SER A 31 22.95 -0.93 8.00
C SER A 31 22.81 0.56 8.30
N ALA A 32 22.48 0.93 9.54
CA ALA A 32 22.42 2.32 10.01
C ALA A 32 23.46 2.65 11.08
N ASP A 33 24.51 1.84 11.21
CA ASP A 33 25.66 2.17 12.07
C ASP A 33 26.27 3.51 11.65
N ARG A 34 26.58 4.34 12.66
CA ARG A 34 27.33 5.58 12.51
C ARG A 34 28.54 5.57 13.43
N GLU A 35 29.51 6.43 13.14
CA GLU A 35 30.69 6.58 13.99
C GLU A 35 30.28 6.90 15.44
N GLY A 36 30.57 5.98 16.36
CA GLY A 36 30.22 6.10 17.78
C GLY A 36 28.74 5.87 18.13
N SER A 37 27.88 5.48 17.19
CA SER A 37 26.46 5.22 17.43
C SER A 37 25.99 3.98 16.67
N PRO A 38 25.77 2.84 17.35
CA PRO A 38 25.27 1.63 16.69
C PRO A 38 23.82 1.83 16.22
N GLY A 39 23.53 1.28 15.05
CA GLY A 39 22.19 1.27 14.48
C GLY A 39 21.24 0.39 15.30
N VAL A 40 19.96 0.76 15.28
CA VAL A 40 18.89 0.11 16.01
C VAL A 40 17.75 -0.21 15.05
N LEU A 41 17.36 -1.47 14.97
CA LEU A 41 16.16 -1.88 14.25
C LEU A 41 14.92 -1.59 15.10
N HIS A 42 14.06 -0.69 14.64
CA HIS A 42 12.76 -0.50 15.27
C HIS A 42 11.75 -1.50 14.70
N ILE A 43 11.22 -2.38 15.53
CA ILE A 43 10.17 -3.33 15.14
C ILE A 43 8.82 -2.73 15.53
N ILE A 44 8.00 -2.44 14.52
CA ILE A 44 6.67 -1.87 14.67
C ILE A 44 5.66 -3.00 14.50
N ASP A 45 5.22 -3.55 15.63
CA ASP A 45 4.12 -4.50 15.67
C ASP A 45 2.80 -3.74 15.64
N CYS A 46 2.06 -3.84 14.55
CA CYS A 46 0.81 -3.11 14.37
C CYS A 46 -0.29 -3.54 15.35
N ARG A 47 -0.14 -4.66 16.09
CA ARG A 47 -1.17 -5.22 16.96
C ARG A 47 -1.23 -4.52 18.31
N HIS A 48 -2.27 -4.86 19.06
CA HIS A 48 -2.24 -4.71 20.51
C HIS A 48 -1.29 -5.74 21.13
N TRP A 49 -0.59 -5.34 22.20
CA TRP A 49 0.26 -6.25 22.97
C TRP A 49 -0.49 -7.52 23.40
N SER A 50 -1.74 -7.38 23.87
CA SER A 50 -2.57 -8.51 24.28
C SER A 50 -2.87 -9.49 23.13
N SER A 51 -3.12 -8.98 21.93
CA SER A 51 -3.30 -9.81 20.73
C SER A 51 -2.01 -10.51 20.32
N ALA A 52 -0.87 -9.82 20.42
CA ALA A 52 0.43 -10.43 20.15
C ALA A 52 0.77 -11.55 21.14
N ASN A 53 0.43 -11.35 22.42
CA ASN A 53 0.58 -12.36 23.45
C ASN A 53 -0.38 -13.55 23.25
N ALA A 54 -1.62 -13.31 22.82
CA ALA A 54 -2.55 -14.39 22.46
C ALA A 54 -2.00 -15.24 21.29
N ASN A 55 -1.41 -14.60 20.27
CA ASN A 55 -0.76 -15.32 19.17
C ASN A 55 0.47 -16.12 19.62
N LYS A 56 1.13 -15.71 20.71
CA LYS A 56 2.21 -16.49 21.32
C LYS A 56 1.72 -17.84 21.83
N LEU A 57 0.48 -17.90 22.33
CA LEU A 57 -0.14 -19.16 22.78
C LEU A 57 -0.40 -20.14 21.63
N THR A 58 -0.51 -19.64 20.39
CA THR A 58 -0.77 -20.44 19.18
C THR A 58 0.49 -20.65 18.33
N GLY A 59 1.68 -20.62 18.95
CA GLY A 59 2.95 -20.93 18.28
C GLY A 59 3.60 -19.76 17.54
N HIS A 60 3.04 -18.55 17.65
CA HIS A 60 3.59 -17.34 17.02
C HIS A 60 4.11 -16.36 18.08
N GLY A 61 3.93 -15.04 17.92
CA GLY A 61 4.29 -14.08 18.95
C GLY A 61 4.96 -12.84 18.38
N PHE A 62 5.99 -12.38 19.07
CA PHE A 62 6.75 -11.17 18.76
C PHE A 62 8.18 -11.34 19.30
N GLU A 63 9.08 -10.51 18.80
CA GLU A 63 10.52 -10.52 19.04
C GLU A 63 10.84 -10.17 20.50
N ASN A 64 11.72 -10.94 21.12
CA ASN A 64 12.15 -10.72 22.51
C ASN A 64 13.49 -9.98 22.55
N SER A 65 13.56 -8.85 23.26
CA SER A 65 14.78 -8.05 23.40
C SER A 65 16.00 -8.82 23.94
N ALA A 66 15.81 -9.96 24.64
CA ALA A 66 16.91 -10.82 25.05
C ALA A 66 17.65 -11.46 23.85
N ASN A 67 16.92 -11.78 22.79
CA ASN A 67 17.45 -12.44 21.59
C ASN A 67 17.78 -11.41 20.50
N TYR A 68 16.88 -10.45 20.29
CA TYR A 68 17.01 -9.39 19.28
C TYR A 68 17.69 -8.16 19.90
N LYS A 69 18.98 -8.29 20.22
CA LYS A 69 19.75 -7.30 21.02
C LYS A 69 19.82 -5.90 20.40
N SER A 70 19.84 -5.82 19.07
CA SER A 70 19.89 -4.55 18.32
C SER A 70 18.51 -4.08 17.88
N ALA A 71 17.43 -4.63 18.45
CA ALA A 71 16.07 -4.29 18.07
C ALA A 71 15.22 -3.73 19.22
N GLN A 72 14.30 -2.83 18.90
CA GLN A 72 13.33 -2.27 19.83
C GLN A 72 11.91 -2.48 19.30
N VAL A 73 11.09 -3.22 20.05
CA VAL A 73 9.71 -3.52 19.66
C VAL A 73 8.75 -2.45 20.22
N LYS A 74 7.86 -1.94 19.36
CA LYS A 74 6.78 -1.02 19.73
C LYS A 74 5.45 -1.51 19.18
N PHE A 75 4.41 -1.51 20.02
CA PHE A 75 3.06 -1.92 19.66
C PHE A 75 2.20 -0.71 19.29
N MET A 76 1.54 -0.75 18.12
CA MET A 76 0.75 0.37 17.61
C MET A 76 -0.76 0.23 17.83
N ASN A 77 -1.23 -0.88 18.42
CA ASN A 77 -2.61 -1.03 18.88
C ASN A 77 -3.65 -0.81 17.76
N ILE A 78 -3.36 -1.24 16.53
CA ILE A 78 -4.30 -1.21 15.42
C ILE A 78 -5.20 -2.46 15.52
N GLY A 79 -6.51 -2.23 15.60
CA GLY A 79 -7.51 -3.29 15.69
C GLY A 79 -7.43 -4.28 14.52
N ASN A 80 -7.85 -5.51 14.77
CA ASN A 80 -7.87 -6.57 13.75
C ASN A 80 -9.02 -6.37 12.74
N ILE A 81 -9.11 -7.29 11.78
CA ILE A 81 -10.13 -7.25 10.72
C ILE A 81 -11.57 -7.20 11.25
N HIS A 82 -11.84 -7.82 12.40
CA HIS A 82 -13.19 -7.86 13.00
C HIS A 82 -13.56 -6.52 13.63
N ILE A 83 -12.61 -5.89 14.34
CA ILE A 83 -12.79 -4.55 14.92
C ILE A 83 -13.09 -3.53 13.80
N MET A 84 -12.32 -3.59 12.70
CA MET A 84 -12.53 -2.68 11.56
C MET A 84 -13.87 -2.94 10.86
N ARG A 85 -14.27 -4.21 10.70
CA ARG A 85 -15.58 -4.57 10.14
C ARG A 85 -16.71 -4.01 11.01
N GLU A 86 -16.66 -4.21 12.33
CA GLU A 86 -17.70 -3.73 13.24
C GLU A 86 -17.83 -2.21 13.19
N SER A 87 -16.70 -1.49 13.24
CA SER A 87 -16.67 -0.03 13.16
C SER A 87 -17.26 0.50 11.85
N PHE A 88 -16.88 -0.09 10.73
CA PHE A 88 -17.41 0.29 9.42
C PHE A 88 -18.90 -0.02 9.27
N THR A 89 -19.36 -1.17 9.76
CA THR A 89 -20.80 -1.50 9.78
C THR A 89 -21.59 -0.48 10.58
N LYS A 90 -21.10 -0.07 11.76
CA LYS A 90 -21.72 1.00 12.56
C LYS A 90 -21.79 2.31 11.80
N LEU A 91 -20.72 2.69 11.11
CA LEU A 91 -20.68 3.90 10.31
C LEU A 91 -21.68 3.85 9.13
N VAL A 92 -21.70 2.75 8.38
CA VAL A 92 -22.65 2.56 7.26
C VAL A 92 -24.10 2.59 7.76
N GLN A 93 -24.40 1.96 8.90
CA GLN A 93 -25.73 2.01 9.50
C GLN A 93 -26.11 3.43 9.93
N LEU A 94 -25.17 4.20 10.49
CA LEU A 94 -25.39 5.59 10.87
C LEU A 94 -25.69 6.47 9.65
N VAL A 95 -24.85 6.43 8.61
CA VAL A 95 -24.97 7.34 7.45
C VAL A 95 -26.21 7.07 6.59
N LEU A 96 -26.73 5.85 6.62
CA LEU A 96 -27.93 5.43 5.88
C LEU A 96 -29.22 5.58 6.68
N ASN A 97 -29.17 5.95 7.96
CA ASN A 97 -30.35 6.06 8.80
C ASN A 97 -31.01 7.44 8.65
N PRO A 98 -32.22 7.54 8.05
CA PRO A 98 -32.91 8.81 7.83
C PRO A 98 -33.52 9.43 9.10
N GLN A 99 -33.52 8.71 10.23
CA GLN A 99 -34.13 9.14 11.49
C GLN A 99 -33.12 9.71 12.49
N ILE A 100 -31.87 9.91 12.06
CA ILE A 100 -30.82 10.45 12.93
C ILE A 100 -31.08 11.93 13.24
N ASN A 101 -30.77 12.33 14.48
CA ASN A 101 -30.74 13.72 14.87
C ASN A 101 -29.35 14.30 14.61
N ASP A 102 -29.22 15.05 13.52
CA ASP A 102 -27.96 15.63 13.04
C ASP A 102 -27.33 16.65 14.01
N VAL A 103 -28.07 17.14 15.01
CA VAL A 103 -27.49 17.98 16.09
C VAL A 103 -26.35 17.25 16.81
N TYR A 104 -26.42 15.92 16.89
CA TYR A 104 -25.42 15.06 17.52
C TYR A 104 -24.49 14.36 16.51
N TRP A 105 -24.47 14.80 15.25
CA TRP A 105 -23.74 14.12 14.17
C TRP A 105 -22.28 13.81 14.52
N GLY A 106 -21.55 14.80 15.02
CA GLY A 106 -20.14 14.63 15.37
C GLY A 106 -19.92 13.53 16.43
N SER A 107 -20.71 13.51 17.49
CA SER A 107 -20.62 12.46 18.52
C SER A 107 -21.04 11.10 17.98
N LEU A 108 -22.10 11.04 17.17
CA LEU A 108 -22.56 9.79 16.57
C LEU A 108 -21.50 9.16 15.67
N VAL A 109 -20.82 9.97 14.85
CA VAL A 109 -19.70 9.52 14.02
C VAL A 109 -18.55 8.99 14.89
N GLU A 110 -18.17 9.69 15.96
CA GLU A 110 -17.12 9.22 16.89
C GLU A 110 -17.53 7.94 17.65
N ASP A 111 -18.83 7.69 17.86
CA ASP A 111 -19.34 6.46 18.48
C ASP A 111 -19.20 5.22 17.58
N THR A 112 -19.09 5.41 16.27
CA THR A 112 -18.72 4.33 15.32
C THR A 112 -17.27 3.86 15.50
N LYS A 113 -16.42 4.68 16.15
CA LYS A 113 -14.97 4.50 16.30
C LYS A 113 -14.16 4.51 15.00
N TRP A 114 -14.79 4.79 13.86
CA TRP A 114 -14.10 4.78 12.56
C TRP A 114 -12.95 5.80 12.53
N LEU A 115 -13.23 7.06 12.89
CA LEU A 115 -12.21 8.11 12.94
C LEU A 115 -11.14 7.84 13.99
N GLN A 116 -11.47 7.19 15.11
CA GLN A 116 -10.49 6.73 16.09
C GLN A 116 -9.53 5.70 15.48
N HIS A 117 -10.02 4.76 14.67
CA HIS A 117 -9.17 3.80 13.98
C HIS A 117 -8.31 4.44 12.89
N ILE A 118 -8.82 5.44 12.15
CA ILE A 118 -8.03 6.23 11.20
C ILE A 118 -6.89 6.98 11.92
N ARG A 119 -7.19 7.62 13.06
CA ARG A 119 -6.16 8.28 13.90
C ARG A 119 -5.12 7.28 14.43
N GLY A 120 -5.54 6.08 14.84
CA GLY A 120 -4.63 5.01 15.27
C GLY A 120 -3.70 4.56 14.15
N LEU A 121 -4.23 4.35 12.94
CA LEU A 121 -3.44 4.02 11.76
C LEU A 121 -2.44 5.13 11.42
N LEU A 122 -2.88 6.40 11.36
CA LEU A 122 -2.00 7.54 11.09
C LEU A 122 -0.93 7.74 12.17
N THR A 123 -1.21 7.38 13.43
CA THR A 123 -0.19 7.40 14.50
C THR A 123 0.92 6.37 14.24
N ALA A 124 0.56 5.18 13.77
CA ALA A 124 1.55 4.16 13.39
C ALA A 124 2.39 4.60 12.18
N VAL A 125 1.74 5.17 11.17
CA VAL A 125 2.41 5.71 9.99
C VAL A 125 3.37 6.83 10.40
N HIS A 126 2.92 7.80 11.19
CA HIS A 126 3.74 8.91 11.69
C HIS A 126 5.00 8.41 12.41
N GLU A 127 4.86 7.39 13.26
CA GLU A 127 6.00 6.82 13.96
C GLU A 127 7.02 6.16 13.01
N VAL A 128 6.56 5.43 11.99
CA VAL A 128 7.44 4.83 10.97
C VAL A 128 8.18 5.93 10.20
N VAL A 129 7.47 6.97 9.75
CA VAL A 129 8.08 8.11 9.03
C VAL A 129 9.12 8.79 9.92
N ARG A 130 8.79 9.05 11.19
CA ARG A 130 9.69 9.66 12.19
C ARG A 130 10.98 8.85 12.38
N ILE A 131 10.87 7.53 12.50
CA ILE A 131 12.03 6.64 12.63
C ILE A 131 12.92 6.68 11.40
N VAL A 132 12.31 6.60 10.22
CA VAL A 132 13.04 6.52 8.96
C VAL A 132 13.69 7.86 8.58
N HIS A 133 13.00 8.96 8.84
CA HIS A 133 13.40 10.30 8.42
C HIS A 133 14.20 11.07 9.48
N GLU A 134 13.73 11.15 10.73
CA GLU A 134 14.41 11.93 11.77
C GLU A 134 15.53 11.16 12.47
N HIS A 135 15.30 9.89 12.83
CA HIS A 135 16.33 9.05 13.49
C HIS A 135 17.25 8.38 12.49
N GLU A 136 16.85 8.39 11.22
CA GLU A 136 17.53 7.75 10.11
C GLU A 136 17.77 6.24 10.32
N GLN A 137 16.98 5.61 11.20
CA GLN A 137 17.08 4.20 11.58
C GLN A 137 16.21 3.29 10.70
N PRO A 138 16.54 2.00 10.58
CA PRO A 138 15.71 1.03 9.90
C PRO A 138 14.50 0.63 10.75
N VAL A 139 13.42 0.27 10.07
CA VAL A 139 12.17 -0.15 10.71
C VAL A 139 11.67 -1.44 10.06
N LEU A 140 11.21 -2.39 10.88
CA LEU A 140 10.52 -3.61 10.44
C LEU A 140 9.06 -3.52 10.87
N VAL A 141 8.14 -3.41 9.92
CA VAL A 141 6.70 -3.36 10.18
C VAL A 141 6.10 -4.75 10.02
N HIS A 142 5.42 -5.25 11.05
CA HIS A 142 4.68 -6.50 10.94
C HIS A 142 3.36 -6.46 11.72
N CYS A 143 2.54 -7.48 11.50
CA CYS A 143 1.36 -7.74 12.31
C CYS A 143 1.26 -9.25 12.53
N SER A 144 0.06 -9.86 12.45
CA SER A 144 -0.05 -11.32 12.46
C SER A 144 0.46 -11.93 11.16
N HIS A 145 -0.25 -11.72 10.05
CA HIS A 145 0.08 -12.33 8.74
C HIS A 145 0.93 -11.45 7.83
N GLY A 146 1.08 -10.15 8.14
CA GLY A 146 1.91 -9.25 7.34
C GLY A 146 1.25 -8.64 6.08
N TRP A 147 -0.04 -8.90 5.84
CA TRP A 147 -0.73 -8.50 4.60
C TRP A 147 -1.87 -7.47 4.75
N ASP A 148 -2.31 -7.15 5.98
CA ASP A 148 -3.41 -6.20 6.24
C ASP A 148 -2.82 -4.88 6.78
N ARG A 149 -2.72 -4.75 8.10
CA ARG A 149 -2.18 -3.57 8.80
C ARG A 149 -0.77 -3.21 8.37
N THR A 150 0.06 -4.23 8.11
CA THR A 150 1.42 -4.05 7.60
C THR A 150 1.41 -3.32 6.25
N SER A 151 0.57 -3.75 5.31
CA SER A 151 0.43 -3.10 3.99
C SER A 151 -0.04 -1.65 4.14
N GLN A 152 -1.04 -1.41 5.00
CA GLN A 152 -1.54 -0.06 5.26
C GLN A 152 -0.44 0.86 5.78
N VAL A 153 0.29 0.44 6.83
CA VAL A 153 1.32 1.24 7.46
C VAL A 153 2.51 1.45 6.54
N ALA A 154 3.02 0.40 5.89
CA ALA A 154 4.16 0.48 4.99
C ALA A 154 3.88 1.36 3.77
N ALA A 155 2.71 1.24 3.15
CA ALA A 155 2.35 2.03 1.98
C ALA A 155 2.17 3.52 2.34
N LEU A 156 1.41 3.82 3.40
CA LEU A 156 1.19 5.22 3.82
C LEU A 156 2.48 5.90 4.28
N ALA A 157 3.38 5.17 4.96
CA ALA A 157 4.67 5.72 5.37
C ALA A 157 5.55 6.05 4.15
N GLN A 158 5.60 5.15 3.17
CA GLN A 158 6.28 5.43 1.90
C GLN A 158 5.69 6.63 1.17
N MET A 159 4.36 6.77 1.14
CA MET A 159 3.69 7.93 0.54
C MET A 159 4.05 9.25 1.24
N MET A 160 4.22 9.24 2.57
CA MET A 160 4.63 10.41 3.34
C MET A 160 6.12 10.73 3.21
N VAL A 161 6.98 9.75 2.97
CA VAL A 161 8.44 9.93 2.81
C VAL A 161 8.83 10.27 1.37
N ASP A 162 8.28 9.60 0.37
CA ASP A 162 8.76 9.68 -1.02
C ASP A 162 7.76 10.45 -1.92
N PRO A 163 8.17 11.60 -2.52
CA PRO A 163 7.36 12.33 -3.51
C PRO A 163 6.87 11.51 -4.69
N TYR A 164 7.61 10.48 -5.10
CA TYR A 164 7.22 9.65 -6.24
C TYR A 164 5.84 9.05 -6.03
N PHE A 165 5.55 8.50 -4.84
CA PHE A 165 4.27 7.85 -4.54
C PHE A 165 3.09 8.83 -4.40
N ARG A 166 3.34 10.15 -4.50
CA ARG A 166 2.32 11.20 -4.50
C ARG A 166 1.95 11.66 -5.92
N THR A 167 2.48 11.00 -6.94
CA THR A 167 2.19 11.23 -8.35
C THR A 167 1.11 10.28 -8.87
N LEU A 168 0.46 10.63 -10.00
CA LEU A 168 -0.47 9.76 -10.72
C LEU A 168 0.19 8.46 -11.22
N GLU A 169 1.52 8.47 -11.37
CA GLU A 169 2.30 7.30 -11.76
C GLU A 169 2.72 6.46 -10.56
N GLY A 170 3.25 7.09 -9.51
CA GLY A 170 3.80 6.38 -8.37
C GLY A 170 2.74 5.83 -7.43
N PHE A 171 1.57 6.46 -7.27
CA PHE A 171 0.53 5.93 -6.39
C PHE A 171 0.02 4.54 -6.84
N PRO A 172 -0.30 4.30 -8.14
CA PRO A 172 -0.53 2.95 -8.65
C PRO A 172 0.59 1.96 -8.36
N VAL A 173 1.86 2.36 -8.56
CA VAL A 173 3.03 1.50 -8.29
C VAL A 173 3.10 1.13 -6.82
N LEU A 174 2.78 2.05 -5.91
CA LEU A 174 2.70 1.77 -4.48
C LEU A 174 1.62 0.72 -4.18
N MET A 175 0.46 0.80 -4.82
CA MET A 175 -0.63 -0.16 -4.65
C MET A 175 -0.27 -1.55 -5.19
N GLU A 176 0.26 -1.61 -6.41
CA GLU A 176 0.74 -2.85 -7.05
C GLU A 176 1.81 -3.52 -6.20
N LYS A 177 2.73 -2.74 -5.63
CA LYS A 177 3.74 -3.26 -4.72
C LYS A 177 3.16 -3.69 -3.37
N ASP A 178 2.72 -2.75 -2.54
CA ASP A 178 2.46 -3.02 -1.12
C ASP A 178 1.16 -3.77 -0.83
N PHE A 179 0.25 -3.85 -1.79
CA PHE A 179 -0.98 -4.62 -1.67
C PHE A 179 -0.99 -5.85 -2.58
N HIS A 180 -0.74 -5.72 -3.89
CA HIS A 180 -0.89 -6.87 -4.80
C HIS A 180 0.29 -7.84 -4.71
N SER A 181 1.52 -7.38 -4.94
CA SER A 181 2.70 -8.25 -4.94
C SER A 181 2.99 -8.81 -3.54
N PHE A 182 2.72 -8.02 -2.48
CA PHE A 182 2.82 -8.48 -1.10
C PHE A 182 1.60 -9.27 -0.58
N GLY A 183 0.61 -9.56 -1.43
CA GLY A 183 -0.44 -10.55 -1.15
C GLY A 183 -1.52 -10.11 -0.15
N HIS A 184 -1.95 -8.85 -0.19
CA HIS A 184 -3.19 -8.44 0.46
C HIS A 184 -4.36 -9.22 -0.16
N PRO A 185 -5.12 -10.00 0.63
CA PRO A 185 -6.07 -10.94 0.08
C PRO A 185 -7.40 -10.27 -0.30
N PHE A 186 -7.43 -9.52 -1.41
CA PHE A 186 -8.59 -8.72 -1.83
C PHE A 186 -9.87 -9.56 -1.96
N GLN A 187 -9.82 -10.69 -2.67
CA GLN A 187 -10.98 -11.57 -2.82
C GLN A 187 -11.53 -12.01 -1.45
N LEU A 188 -10.66 -12.39 -0.51
CA LEU A 188 -11.07 -12.82 0.83
C LEU A 188 -11.66 -11.68 1.67
N ARG A 189 -11.18 -10.45 1.48
CA ARG A 189 -11.62 -9.27 2.24
C ARG A 189 -12.90 -8.64 1.69
N LEU A 190 -13.15 -8.81 0.39
CA LEU A 190 -14.24 -8.14 -0.35
C LEU A 190 -15.35 -9.11 -0.82
N ALA A 191 -15.06 -10.41 -0.93
CA ALA A 191 -15.95 -11.46 -1.42
C ALA A 191 -16.65 -11.10 -2.74
N HIS A 192 -15.84 -10.76 -3.76
CA HIS A 192 -16.34 -10.43 -5.09
C HIS A 192 -17.15 -11.58 -5.67
N GLY A 193 -18.36 -11.28 -6.15
CA GLY A 193 -19.24 -12.26 -6.79
C GLY A 193 -19.88 -13.28 -5.84
N GLU A 194 -19.58 -13.26 -4.54
CA GLU A 194 -20.18 -14.18 -3.58
C GLU A 194 -21.58 -13.71 -3.13
N SER A 195 -22.49 -14.67 -2.99
CA SER A 195 -23.87 -14.41 -2.59
C SER A 195 -23.94 -13.92 -1.14
N SER A 196 -24.99 -13.18 -0.78
CA SER A 196 -25.19 -12.73 0.59
C SER A 196 -25.28 -13.86 1.62
N ALA A 197 -25.65 -15.07 1.19
CA ALA A 197 -25.65 -16.27 2.03
C ALA A 197 -24.22 -16.79 2.33
N ASP A 198 -23.27 -16.55 1.41
CA ASP A 198 -21.86 -16.95 1.55
C ASP A 198 -21.03 -15.89 2.30
N ARG A 199 -21.52 -14.64 2.35
CA ARG A 199 -20.92 -13.49 3.07
C ARG A 199 -20.97 -13.57 4.60
N VAL A 200 -21.36 -14.73 5.17
CA VAL A 200 -21.22 -15.02 6.60
C VAL A 200 -19.73 -15.17 6.99
N ASN A 201 -18.83 -15.12 6.01
CA ASN A 201 -17.40 -15.24 6.20
C ASN A 201 -16.82 -14.19 7.16
N GLU A 202 -16.25 -14.66 8.27
CA GLU A 202 -15.58 -13.85 9.28
C GLU A 202 -14.34 -13.12 8.77
N GLN A 203 -13.94 -13.34 7.51
CA GLN A 203 -12.75 -12.74 6.90
C GLN A 203 -13.01 -11.39 6.20
N LEU A 204 -14.27 -10.99 6.00
CA LEU A 204 -14.61 -9.70 5.38
C LEU A 204 -14.15 -8.53 6.25
N SER A 205 -13.52 -7.53 5.64
CA SER A 205 -13.09 -6.34 6.37
C SER A 205 -12.68 -5.20 5.43
N PRO A 206 -13.00 -3.93 5.76
CA PRO A 206 -12.75 -2.76 4.90
C PRO A 206 -11.30 -2.27 4.99
N ILE A 207 -10.31 -3.17 4.99
CA ILE A 207 -8.89 -2.84 5.21
C ILE A 207 -8.37 -1.88 4.13
N PHE A 208 -8.71 -2.15 2.87
CA PHE A 208 -8.28 -1.30 1.77
C PHE A 208 -9.01 0.05 1.75
N ILE A 209 -10.30 0.07 2.10
CA ILE A 209 -11.06 1.33 2.24
C ILE A 209 -10.51 2.18 3.39
N GLN A 210 -10.12 1.56 4.51
CA GLN A 210 -9.44 2.25 5.61
C GLN A 210 -8.11 2.85 5.17
N PHE A 211 -7.34 2.15 4.32
CA PHE A 211 -6.13 2.70 3.71
C PHE A 211 -6.43 3.92 2.83
N LEU A 212 -7.43 3.83 1.96
CA LEU A 212 -7.81 4.94 1.08
C LEU A 212 -8.34 6.15 1.87
N ASP A 213 -9.09 5.92 2.95
CA ASP A 213 -9.53 6.99 3.85
C ASP A 213 -8.33 7.67 4.50
N ALA A 214 -7.39 6.91 5.08
CA ALA A 214 -6.17 7.48 5.63
C ALA A 214 -5.33 8.25 4.59
N ALA A 215 -5.25 7.75 3.34
CA ALA A 215 -4.63 8.48 2.25
C ALA A 215 -5.39 9.77 1.91
N TRP A 216 -6.72 9.73 1.89
CA TRP A 216 -7.57 10.90 1.70
C TRP A 216 -7.37 11.95 2.79
N GLN A 217 -7.20 11.55 4.06
CA GLN A 217 -6.85 12.49 5.14
C GLN A 217 -5.55 13.23 4.84
N ILE A 218 -4.51 12.51 4.39
CA ILE A 218 -3.19 13.09 4.09
C ILE A 218 -3.28 14.02 2.88
N VAL A 219 -3.93 13.59 1.79
CA VAL A 219 -4.12 14.42 0.58
C VAL A 219 -4.91 15.70 0.90
N THR A 220 -5.93 15.59 1.73
CA THR A 220 -6.78 16.74 2.12
C THR A 220 -6.03 17.74 3.00
N GLN A 221 -5.16 17.26 3.91
CA GLN A 221 -4.36 18.13 4.78
C GLN A 221 -3.15 18.74 4.06
N PHE A 222 -2.60 18.07 3.05
CA PHE A 222 -1.39 18.49 2.31
C PHE A 222 -1.61 18.53 0.79
N PRO A 223 -2.64 19.26 0.28
CA PRO A 223 -3.03 19.15 -1.13
C PRO A 223 -1.91 19.53 -2.10
N TYR A 224 -1.09 20.53 -1.78
CA TYR A 224 0.02 20.99 -2.63
C TYR A 224 1.12 19.93 -2.85
N MET A 225 1.13 18.86 -2.05
CA MET A 225 2.14 17.79 -2.07
C MET A 225 1.78 16.61 -2.97
N PHE A 226 0.59 16.60 -3.58
CA PHE A 226 0.07 15.50 -4.40
C PHE A 226 -0.31 15.94 -5.81
N GLU A 227 0.12 15.19 -6.83
CA GLU A 227 -0.25 15.42 -8.23
C GLU A 227 -1.73 15.13 -8.47
N PHE A 228 -2.29 14.17 -7.73
CA PHE A 228 -3.69 13.78 -7.85
C PHE A 228 -4.58 14.46 -6.80
N ASN A 229 -5.83 14.71 -7.17
CA ASN A 229 -6.85 15.28 -6.29
C ASN A 229 -7.64 14.18 -5.55
N THR A 230 -8.54 14.56 -4.65
CA THR A 230 -9.33 13.61 -3.85
C THR A 230 -10.31 12.76 -4.68
N ARG A 231 -10.72 13.21 -5.88
CA ARG A 231 -11.57 12.41 -6.79
C ARG A 231 -10.85 11.18 -7.31
N TYR A 232 -9.52 11.22 -7.40
CA TYR A 232 -8.70 10.06 -7.77
C TYR A 232 -8.88 8.91 -6.78
N LEU A 233 -8.76 9.20 -5.47
CA LEU A 233 -8.96 8.21 -4.41
C LEU A 233 -10.42 7.74 -4.34
N LEU A 234 -11.38 8.63 -4.59
CA LEU A 234 -12.80 8.28 -4.62
C LEU A 234 -13.11 7.28 -5.75
N CYS A 235 -12.58 7.51 -6.95
CA CYS A 235 -12.73 6.63 -8.10
C CYS A 235 -12.10 5.25 -7.83
N ILE A 236 -10.92 5.21 -7.19
CA ILE A 236 -10.32 3.95 -6.74
C ILE A 236 -11.25 3.24 -5.75
N ALA A 237 -11.73 3.93 -4.71
CA ALA A 237 -12.57 3.35 -3.67
C ALA A 237 -13.89 2.77 -4.22
N GLU A 238 -14.45 3.37 -5.26
CA GLU A 238 -15.61 2.84 -5.98
C GLU A 238 -15.27 1.54 -6.72
N HIS A 239 -14.15 1.53 -7.44
CA HIS A 239 -13.78 0.38 -8.25
C HIS A 239 -13.19 -0.79 -7.48
N VAL A 240 -12.82 -0.60 -6.21
CA VAL A 240 -12.44 -1.68 -5.28
C VAL A 240 -13.50 -2.76 -5.22
N ALA A 241 -14.78 -2.41 -5.11
CA ALA A 241 -15.87 -3.38 -5.00
C ALA A 241 -16.56 -3.71 -6.33
N SER A 242 -16.33 -2.92 -7.38
CA SER A 242 -17.10 -2.97 -8.63
C SER A 242 -16.88 -4.21 -9.49
N CYS A 243 -15.71 -4.85 -9.36
CA CYS A 243 -15.23 -5.90 -10.28
C CYS A 243 -15.19 -5.51 -11.76
N ARG A 244 -15.29 -4.22 -12.10
CA ARG A 244 -15.22 -3.73 -13.48
C ARG A 244 -13.83 -3.94 -14.08
N PHE A 245 -12.81 -3.87 -13.25
CA PHE A 245 -11.40 -4.02 -13.60
C PHE A 245 -10.83 -5.24 -12.88
N GLY A 246 -9.81 -5.87 -13.46
CA GLY A 246 -9.08 -6.95 -12.79
C GLY A 246 -8.20 -6.48 -11.64
N THR A 247 -7.97 -5.17 -11.52
CA THR A 247 -7.00 -4.60 -10.57
C THR A 247 -7.14 -5.14 -9.16
N PHE A 248 -8.35 -5.27 -8.61
CA PHE A 248 -8.56 -5.73 -7.23
C PHE A 248 -9.11 -7.15 -7.09
N LEU A 249 -8.95 -8.00 -8.11
CA LEU A 249 -9.34 -9.41 -8.04
C LEU A 249 -8.22 -10.28 -7.43
N PHE A 250 -8.64 -11.45 -6.93
CA PHE A 250 -7.79 -12.50 -6.33
C PHE A 250 -7.09 -12.10 -5.03
N ASN A 251 -6.34 -13.03 -4.42
CA ASN A 251 -5.69 -12.81 -3.12
C ASN A 251 -4.17 -12.62 -3.22
N THR A 252 -3.54 -13.17 -4.24
CA THR A 252 -2.08 -13.19 -4.37
C THR A 252 -1.65 -12.92 -5.80
N GLU A 253 -0.41 -12.44 -5.97
CA GLU A 253 0.22 -12.30 -7.29
C GLU A 253 0.24 -13.64 -8.05
N LYS A 254 0.50 -14.74 -7.33
CA LYS A 254 0.47 -16.09 -7.92
C LYS A 254 -0.89 -16.41 -8.55
N GLU A 255 -1.99 -16.21 -7.82
CA GLU A 255 -3.35 -16.45 -8.34
C GLU A 255 -3.64 -15.59 -9.58
N ARG A 256 -3.20 -14.33 -9.58
CA ARG A 256 -3.39 -13.40 -10.71
C ARG A 256 -2.66 -13.85 -11.98
N LEU A 257 -1.46 -14.41 -11.82
CA LEU A 257 -0.66 -14.98 -12.91
C LEU A 257 -1.29 -16.27 -13.44
N GLU A 258 -1.73 -17.16 -12.55
CA GLU A 258 -2.39 -18.42 -12.93
C GLU A 258 -3.70 -18.16 -13.69
N GLU A 259 -4.42 -17.11 -13.33
CA GLU A 259 -5.66 -16.70 -13.99
C GLU A 259 -5.45 -15.80 -15.20
N ASP A 260 -4.21 -15.47 -15.56
CA ASP A 260 -3.85 -14.64 -16.72
C ASP A 260 -4.63 -13.32 -16.77
N ILE A 261 -4.70 -12.65 -15.61
CA ILE A 261 -5.58 -11.50 -15.41
C ILE A 261 -5.25 -10.33 -16.35
N GLU A 262 -3.97 -10.18 -16.71
CA GLU A 262 -3.47 -9.09 -17.56
C GLU A 262 -4.06 -9.16 -18.97
N ASN A 263 -4.27 -10.37 -19.49
CA ASN A 263 -4.83 -10.57 -20.83
C ASN A 263 -6.36 -10.72 -20.82
N LYS A 264 -6.95 -11.09 -19.68
CA LYS A 264 -8.40 -11.31 -19.56
C LYS A 264 -9.19 -10.10 -19.06
N THR A 265 -8.53 -9.10 -18.50
CA THR A 265 -9.21 -7.96 -17.87
C THR A 265 -8.53 -6.63 -18.16
N VAL A 266 -9.27 -5.53 -17.96
CA VAL A 266 -8.71 -4.18 -18.05
C VAL A 266 -8.20 -3.75 -16.68
N SER A 267 -7.07 -3.02 -16.68
CA SER A 267 -6.53 -2.37 -15.48
C SER A 267 -7.23 -1.04 -15.18
N LEU A 268 -7.61 -0.83 -13.92
CA LEU A 268 -8.09 0.45 -13.41
C LEU A 268 -7.07 1.58 -13.64
N TRP A 269 -5.77 1.27 -13.53
CA TRP A 269 -4.72 2.26 -13.73
C TRP A 269 -4.71 2.79 -15.18
N SER A 270 -5.01 1.94 -16.16
CA SER A 270 -5.16 2.35 -17.56
C SER A 270 -6.33 3.31 -17.72
N TYR A 271 -7.48 3.02 -17.10
CA TYR A 271 -8.63 3.92 -17.11
C TYR A 271 -8.32 5.27 -16.46
N LEU A 272 -7.71 5.27 -15.27
CA LEU A 272 -7.36 6.48 -14.54
C LEU A 272 -6.34 7.33 -15.31
N ARG A 273 -5.37 6.70 -15.99
CA ARG A 273 -4.36 7.38 -16.81
C ARG A 273 -4.99 8.06 -18.03
N LEU A 274 -5.87 7.36 -18.76
CA LEU A 274 -6.59 7.92 -19.91
C LEU A 274 -7.48 9.10 -19.51
N ASN A 275 -8.01 9.06 -18.30
CA ASN A 275 -8.90 10.09 -17.74
C ASN A 275 -8.19 11.08 -16.80
N ARG A 276 -6.85 11.16 -16.85
CA ARG A 276 -6.02 11.93 -15.89
C ARG A 276 -6.46 13.38 -15.70
N LYS A 277 -7.04 14.02 -16.71
CA LYS A 277 -7.51 15.41 -16.66
C LYS A 277 -8.50 15.69 -15.52
N TYR A 278 -9.29 14.69 -15.11
CA TYR A 278 -10.24 14.82 -14.01
C TYR A 278 -9.60 14.63 -12.63
N PHE A 279 -8.42 14.01 -12.60
CA PHE A 279 -7.74 13.59 -11.39
C PHE A 279 -6.54 14.46 -11.03
N LEU A 280 -6.10 15.33 -11.94
CA LEU A 280 -5.01 16.27 -11.66
C LEU A 280 -5.41 17.29 -10.59
N ASN A 281 -4.46 17.57 -9.71
CA ASN A 281 -4.53 18.65 -8.74
C ASN A 281 -3.72 19.85 -9.26
N LEU A 282 -4.42 20.92 -9.61
CA LEU A 282 -3.80 22.14 -10.14
C LEU A 282 -2.95 22.89 -9.11
N THR A 283 -3.10 22.57 -7.82
CA THR A 283 -2.29 23.17 -6.75
C THR A 283 -0.99 22.41 -6.48
N TYR A 284 -0.75 21.28 -7.16
CA TYR A 284 0.44 20.47 -6.97
C TYR A 284 1.71 21.27 -7.26
N LYS A 285 2.57 21.39 -6.24
CA LYS A 285 3.90 21.95 -6.38
C LYS A 285 4.86 20.80 -6.61
N ARG A 286 5.16 20.53 -7.88
CA ARG A 286 6.25 19.62 -8.22
C ARG A 286 7.53 20.27 -7.70
N SER A 287 8.27 19.59 -6.82
CA SER A 287 9.67 19.96 -6.55
C SER A 287 10.34 20.10 -7.92
N ASN A 288 10.71 21.35 -8.23
CA ASN A 288 10.87 21.84 -9.61
C ASN A 288 11.74 20.86 -10.41
N GLY A 289 11.39 20.57 -11.68
CA GLY A 289 12.14 19.67 -12.56
C GLY A 289 13.56 20.13 -12.93
N LEU A 290 14.24 20.85 -12.04
CA LEU A 290 15.64 21.24 -12.06
C LEU A 290 16.26 20.78 -10.73
N PRO A 291 17.52 20.32 -10.72
CA PRO A 291 18.25 20.04 -9.49
C PRO A 291 18.57 21.37 -8.78
N GLN A 292 17.57 21.99 -8.17
CA GLN A 292 17.81 22.97 -7.14
C GLN A 292 17.88 22.20 -5.83
N ILE A 293 19.04 22.35 -5.19
CA ILE A 293 19.35 21.97 -3.82
C ILE A 293 18.36 22.75 -2.92
N ILE A 294 17.15 22.24 -2.82
CA ILE A 294 16.23 22.52 -1.71
C ILE A 294 16.40 21.29 -0.83
N ASP A 295 16.74 21.52 0.43
CA ASP A 295 17.00 20.48 1.42
C ASP A 295 16.00 19.32 1.26
N SER A 296 16.48 18.09 1.16
CA SER A 296 15.67 16.87 1.05
C SER A 296 14.67 16.68 2.21
N GLN A 297 14.71 17.56 3.20
CA GLN A 297 13.80 17.65 4.33
C GLN A 297 12.42 18.25 3.99
N ASP A 298 12.32 19.16 3.01
CA ASP A 298 11.06 19.85 2.69
C ASP A 298 10.02 18.99 1.94
N ASP A 299 10.46 17.83 1.44
CA ASP A 299 9.61 16.92 0.68
C ASP A 299 8.89 15.89 1.57
N VAL A 300 9.36 15.63 2.80
CA VAL A 300 8.72 14.64 3.69
C VAL A 300 7.52 15.23 4.42
N ILE A 301 6.38 14.53 4.36
CA ILE A 301 5.18 14.90 5.12
C ILE A 301 5.34 14.37 6.55
N LEU A 302 5.84 15.21 7.46
CA LEU A 302 5.94 14.88 8.89
C LEU A 302 5.48 16.05 9.77
N PRO A 303 4.18 16.39 9.79
CA PRO A 303 3.65 17.41 10.69
C PRO A 303 3.76 16.97 12.16
N PRO A 304 3.64 17.89 13.14
CA PRO A 304 3.43 17.51 14.53
C PRO A 304 2.21 16.58 14.64
N LEU A 305 2.37 15.43 15.32
CA LEU A 305 1.34 14.41 15.39
C LEU A 305 -0.06 14.95 15.80
N PRO A 306 -0.20 15.84 16.80
CA PRO A 306 -1.51 16.40 17.15
C PRO A 306 -2.19 17.16 16.00
N VAL A 307 -1.43 17.78 15.10
CA VAL A 307 -1.98 18.48 13.92
C VAL A 307 -2.58 17.46 12.96
N LEU A 308 -1.83 16.41 12.62
CA LEU A 308 -2.28 15.33 11.76
C LEU A 308 -3.57 14.67 12.29
N LEU A 309 -3.62 14.37 13.59
CA LEU A 309 -4.73 13.65 14.22
C LEU A 309 -5.98 14.50 14.43
N ARG A 310 -5.83 15.80 14.75
CA ARG A 310 -6.97 16.73 14.88
C ARG A 310 -7.59 17.06 13.52
N GLY A 311 -6.82 16.97 12.44
CA GLY A 311 -7.32 17.13 11.07
C GLY A 311 -8.13 15.95 10.53
N VAL A 312 -8.21 14.83 11.26
CA VAL A 312 -8.98 13.66 10.81
C VAL A 312 -10.48 13.95 10.86
N THR A 313 -11.13 13.84 9.70
CA THR A 313 -12.57 14.11 9.51
C THR A 313 -13.25 12.98 8.73
N LEU A 314 -14.58 12.94 8.70
CA LEU A 314 -15.30 11.96 7.89
C LEU A 314 -15.10 12.25 6.40
N TRP A 315 -14.74 11.22 5.62
CA TRP A 315 -14.68 11.32 4.16
C TRP A 315 -16.09 11.36 3.55
N SER A 316 -16.71 12.55 3.59
CA SER A 316 -18.10 12.76 3.21
C SER A 316 -18.40 12.34 1.77
N ASP A 317 -17.50 12.62 0.81
CA ASP A 317 -17.70 12.26 -0.60
C ASP A 317 -17.83 10.74 -0.83
N TYR A 318 -17.23 9.92 0.03
CA TYR A 318 -17.35 8.46 -0.04
C TYR A 318 -18.52 7.94 0.80
N PHE A 319 -18.60 8.33 2.08
CA PHE A 319 -19.54 7.75 3.03
C PHE A 319 -20.96 8.33 2.95
N LEU A 320 -21.11 9.60 2.54
CA LEU A 320 -22.40 10.29 2.51
C LEU A 320 -23.02 10.39 1.11
N ARG A 321 -22.35 9.87 0.06
CA ARG A 321 -22.85 9.91 -1.32
C ARG A 321 -24.23 9.27 -1.53
N TRP A 322 -24.62 8.35 -0.65
CA TRP A 322 -25.92 7.66 -0.67
C TRP A 322 -26.78 8.01 0.55
N SER A 323 -26.43 9.06 1.30
CA SER A 323 -27.20 9.46 2.48
C SER A 323 -28.61 9.90 2.05
N PRO A 324 -29.67 9.47 2.77
CA PRO A 324 -31.05 9.84 2.44
C PRO A 324 -31.34 11.33 2.67
N SER A 325 -30.56 11.98 3.53
CA SER A 325 -30.58 13.44 3.70
C SER A 325 -29.61 14.07 2.70
N PRO A 326 -29.99 15.12 1.95
CA PRO A 326 -29.06 15.83 1.10
C PRO A 326 -27.93 16.38 1.96
N SER A 327 -26.80 15.69 1.97
CA SER A 327 -25.59 16.22 2.56
C SER A 327 -25.19 17.35 1.61
N PHE A 328 -25.22 18.61 2.07
CA PHE A 328 -24.56 19.67 1.33
C PHE A 328 -23.07 19.36 1.35
N THR A 329 -22.60 18.50 0.44
CA THR A 329 -21.18 18.27 0.23
C THR A 329 -20.61 19.59 -0.26
N HIS A 330 -19.85 20.23 0.62
CA HIS A 330 -19.17 21.48 0.36
C HIS A 330 -17.96 21.28 -0.58
N HIS A 331 -18.13 20.50 -1.65
CA HIS A 331 -17.25 20.43 -2.83
C HIS A 331 -18.03 20.26 -4.14
N ALA A 332 -19.32 20.58 -4.13
CA ALA A 332 -20.01 20.92 -5.35
C ALA A 332 -19.46 22.27 -5.86
N PHE A 333 -18.28 22.24 -6.50
CA PHE A 333 -18.03 23.07 -7.67
C PHE A 333 -19.04 22.66 -8.74
N THR A 334 -20.31 22.95 -8.48
CA THR A 334 -21.36 22.84 -9.47
C THR A 334 -20.94 23.69 -10.66
N PRO A 335 -21.24 23.29 -11.90
CA PRO A 335 -21.02 24.12 -13.09
C PRO A 335 -21.57 25.56 -12.93
N ARG A 336 -22.57 25.76 -12.07
CA ARG A 336 -23.11 27.08 -11.71
C ARG A 336 -22.13 28.00 -10.98
N ALA A 337 -21.20 27.48 -10.16
CA ALA A 337 -20.20 28.29 -9.46
C ALA A 337 -19.07 28.73 -10.43
N LEU A 338 -18.62 27.83 -11.31
CA LEU A 338 -17.65 28.14 -12.36
C LEU A 338 -18.19 29.14 -13.40
N LYS A 339 -19.50 29.07 -13.71
CA LYS A 339 -20.17 30.04 -14.60
C LYS A 339 -20.21 31.45 -14.01
N ARG A 340 -20.15 31.62 -12.68
CA ARG A 340 -20.10 32.92 -12.01
C ARG A 340 -18.69 33.50 -11.90
N LEU A 341 -17.66 32.67 -12.07
CA LEU A 341 -16.24 33.08 -11.99
C LEU A 341 -15.63 33.51 -13.34
N GLY A 342 -16.41 33.51 -14.42
CA GLY A 342 -16.05 34.23 -15.66
C GLY A 342 -14.84 33.69 -16.43
N THR A 343 -14.30 32.53 -16.10
CA THR A 343 -13.15 31.94 -16.79
C THR A 343 -13.55 30.68 -17.54
N LEU A 344 -13.70 30.85 -18.86
CA LEU A 344 -13.66 29.89 -19.98
C LEU A 344 -14.88 30.07 -20.90
N GLY A 345 -14.67 30.88 -21.94
CA GLY A 345 -15.51 30.86 -23.13
C GLY A 345 -15.20 29.59 -23.92
N GLY A 346 -16.11 28.62 -23.85
CA GLY A 346 -16.03 27.37 -24.58
C GLY A 346 -17.19 26.48 -24.15
N THR A 347 -18.24 26.42 -24.97
CA THR A 347 -19.39 25.56 -24.76
C THR A 347 -19.03 24.12 -25.10
N GLU A 348 -18.41 23.40 -24.17
CA GLU A 348 -18.58 21.95 -24.09
C GLU A 348 -19.49 21.68 -22.89
N GLN A 349 -20.62 21.05 -23.16
CA GLN A 349 -21.62 20.71 -22.15
C GLN A 349 -21.13 19.45 -21.45
N TYR A 350 -20.22 19.60 -20.49
CA TYR A 350 -19.66 18.50 -19.71
C TYR A 350 -20.71 17.92 -18.76
N ASP A 351 -21.01 16.64 -18.91
CA ASP A 351 -21.91 15.91 -18.01
C ASP A 351 -21.09 15.24 -16.89
N GLU A 352 -21.24 15.70 -15.65
CA GLU A 352 -20.60 15.10 -14.47
C GLU A 352 -21.14 13.68 -14.16
N HIS A 353 -22.29 13.30 -14.73
CA HIS A 353 -22.87 11.97 -14.55
C HIS A 353 -22.05 10.85 -15.23
N ASP A 354 -21.23 11.17 -16.24
CA ASP A 354 -20.52 10.16 -17.04
C ASP A 354 -19.31 9.50 -16.32
N ILE A 355 -18.76 10.15 -15.29
CA ILE A 355 -17.58 9.63 -14.55
C ILE A 355 -18.01 8.52 -13.56
N PHE A 356 -19.28 8.51 -13.16
CA PHE A 356 -19.82 7.67 -12.08
C PHE A 356 -21.05 6.84 -12.52
N ASP A 357 -21.47 6.93 -13.78
CA ASP A 357 -22.57 6.11 -14.32
C ASP A 357 -22.08 4.70 -14.69
N THR A 358 -22.35 3.75 -13.79
CA THR A 358 -22.05 2.33 -13.98
C THR A 358 -23.00 1.62 -14.95
N SER A 359 -24.07 2.27 -15.42
CA SER A 359 -25.11 1.67 -16.26
C SER A 359 -24.87 1.79 -17.77
N ARG A 360 -23.87 2.58 -18.20
CA ARG A 360 -23.68 2.96 -19.61
C ARG A 360 -22.38 2.51 -20.28
N CYS A 361 -21.58 1.67 -19.64
CA CYS A 361 -20.27 1.34 -20.19
C CYS A 361 -20.12 -0.16 -20.39
N SER A 362 -20.70 -0.64 -21.48
CA SER A 362 -20.37 -1.93 -22.11
C SER A 362 -19.00 -1.84 -22.79
N VAL A 363 -18.40 -2.98 -23.13
CA VAL A 363 -17.15 -3.03 -23.92
C VAL A 363 -17.29 -2.26 -25.25
N ALA A 364 -18.51 -2.07 -25.76
CA ALA A 364 -18.78 -1.31 -26.97
C ALA A 364 -18.71 0.22 -26.77
N ASP A 365 -18.89 0.74 -25.55
CA ASP A 365 -18.91 2.18 -25.26
C ASP A 365 -17.50 2.76 -25.01
N LEU A 366 -16.47 1.90 -24.97
CA LEU A 366 -15.05 2.30 -25.00
C LEU A 366 -14.56 2.64 -26.42
N GLN A 367 -15.48 2.88 -27.38
CA GLN A 367 -15.12 3.33 -28.72
C GLN A 367 -14.36 4.66 -28.63
N LEU A 368 -13.04 4.54 -28.82
CA LEU A 368 -12.15 5.65 -29.14
C LEU A 368 -12.80 6.50 -30.24
N PRO A 369 -12.64 7.83 -30.21
CA PRO A 369 -13.24 8.72 -31.20
C PRO A 369 -13.01 8.18 -32.62
N GLU A 370 -14.08 8.01 -33.40
CA GLU A 370 -14.09 7.42 -34.75
C GLU A 370 -13.09 8.07 -35.74
N ALA A 371 -12.48 9.19 -35.36
CA ALA A 371 -11.45 9.87 -36.12
C ALA A 371 -10.07 9.16 -36.13
N PHE A 372 -9.82 8.16 -35.27
CA PHE A 372 -8.52 7.45 -35.24
C PHE A 372 -8.55 6.02 -35.81
N CYS A 373 -9.73 5.46 -36.10
CA CYS A 373 -9.86 4.07 -36.51
C CYS A 373 -9.98 3.91 -38.04
N LYS A 374 -8.94 4.29 -38.79
CA LYS A 374 -8.74 3.87 -40.19
C LYS A 374 -7.26 3.78 -40.55
N SER A 375 -6.49 2.96 -39.83
CA SER A 375 -5.33 2.28 -40.44
C SER A 375 -4.92 1.11 -39.54
N SER A 376 -4.64 -0.04 -40.15
CA SER A 376 -4.05 -1.20 -39.48
C SER A 376 -2.66 -0.91 -38.87
N GLU A 377 -2.09 0.26 -39.20
CA GLU A 377 -0.87 0.78 -38.60
C GLU A 377 -1.09 1.35 -37.19
N ALA A 378 -2.28 1.88 -36.88
CA ALA A 378 -2.57 2.48 -35.56
C ALA A 378 -2.75 1.43 -34.45
N GLU A 379 -3.37 0.27 -34.74
CA GLU A 379 -3.46 -0.85 -33.80
C GLU A 379 -2.08 -1.46 -33.53
N ALA A 380 -1.24 -1.59 -34.56
CA ALA A 380 0.15 -2.03 -34.41
C ALA A 380 0.97 -1.02 -33.59
N MET A 381 0.76 0.28 -33.79
CA MET A 381 1.46 1.33 -33.04
C MET A 381 1.02 1.40 -31.58
N VAL A 382 -0.26 1.17 -31.27
CA VAL A 382 -0.77 1.10 -29.88
C VAL A 382 -0.23 -0.14 -29.18
N LEU A 383 -0.19 -1.29 -29.87
CA LEU A 383 0.41 -2.51 -29.34
C LEU A 383 1.92 -2.35 -29.13
N GLU A 384 2.64 -1.72 -30.07
CA GLU A 384 4.06 -1.37 -29.92
C GLU A 384 4.28 -0.41 -28.74
N VAL A 385 3.46 0.63 -28.58
CA VAL A 385 3.58 1.57 -27.47
C VAL A 385 3.27 0.89 -26.13
N MET A 386 2.31 -0.03 -26.08
CA MET A 386 2.00 -0.82 -24.88
C MET A 386 3.13 -1.81 -24.54
N VAL A 387 3.69 -2.48 -25.54
CA VAL A 387 4.83 -3.40 -25.38
C VAL A 387 6.09 -2.65 -24.98
N GLU A 388 6.35 -1.46 -25.54
CA GLU A 388 7.50 -0.62 -25.17
C GLU A 388 7.32 0.02 -23.79
N ALA A 389 6.10 0.42 -23.41
CA ALA A 389 5.80 0.89 -22.06
C ALA A 389 6.00 -0.23 -21.03
N GLU A 390 5.66 -1.47 -21.37
CA GLU A 390 5.85 -2.63 -20.51
C GLU A 390 7.33 -3.04 -20.42
N LYS A 391 8.07 -3.02 -21.52
CA LYS A 391 9.54 -3.17 -21.51
C LYS A 391 10.20 -2.10 -20.65
N TRP A 392 9.73 -0.86 -20.71
CA TRP A 392 10.20 0.22 -19.83
C TRP A 392 9.86 -0.01 -18.37
N ARG A 393 8.65 -0.49 -18.06
CA ARG A 393 8.22 -0.83 -16.68
C ARG A 393 9.09 -1.94 -16.09
N VAL A 394 9.25 -3.04 -16.82
CA VAL A 394 10.08 -4.18 -16.41
C VAL A 394 11.56 -3.78 -16.29
N LYS A 395 12.07 -2.99 -17.24
CA LYS A 395 13.45 -2.48 -17.20
C LYS A 395 13.68 -1.53 -16.02
N ALA A 396 12.76 -0.61 -15.75
CA ALA A 396 12.84 0.30 -14.60
C ALA A 396 12.78 -0.47 -13.26
N LEU A 397 11.94 -1.50 -13.17
CA LEU A 397 11.90 -2.40 -12.02
C LEU A 397 13.21 -3.19 -11.87
N GLN A 398 13.75 -3.73 -12.96
CA GLN A 398 15.00 -4.49 -12.96
C GLN A 398 16.23 -3.63 -12.65
N GLU A 399 16.32 -2.42 -13.20
CA GLU A 399 17.40 -1.47 -12.91
C GLU A 399 17.34 -0.99 -11.46
N LYS A 400 16.13 -0.73 -10.94
CA LYS A 400 15.94 -0.33 -9.53
C LYS A 400 16.21 -1.48 -8.56
N MET A 401 15.91 -2.73 -8.95
CA MET A 401 16.33 -3.91 -8.19
C MET A 401 17.86 -4.10 -8.25
N ARG A 402 18.48 -3.95 -9.42
CA ARG A 402 19.95 -4.08 -9.57
C ARG A 402 20.71 -3.02 -8.76
N SER A 403 20.24 -1.78 -8.74
CA SER A 403 20.82 -0.71 -7.92
C SER A 403 20.66 -0.93 -6.41
N VAL A 404 19.72 -1.79 -5.99
CA VAL A 404 19.52 -2.16 -4.58
C VAL A 404 20.41 -3.36 -4.19
N PHE A 405 20.88 -4.17 -5.15
CA PHE A 405 21.69 -5.37 -4.90
C PHE A 405 23.18 -5.25 -5.28
N GLU A 406 23.61 -4.20 -5.98
CA GLU A 406 25.05 -3.89 -6.16
C GLU A 406 25.61 -3.23 -4.89
N VAL A 407 25.89 -4.06 -3.89
CA VAL A 407 26.91 -3.75 -2.87
C VAL A 407 28.26 -3.81 -3.58
N SER A 408 28.92 -2.66 -3.63
CA SER A 408 30.30 -2.48 -4.09
C SER A 408 31.22 -3.57 -3.56
N GLU A 409 31.86 -4.32 -4.48
CA GLU A 409 33.00 -5.18 -4.14
C GLU A 409 34.07 -4.34 -3.43
N PRO A 410 34.64 -4.80 -2.31
CA PRO A 410 35.73 -4.10 -1.67
C PRO A 410 36.96 -4.15 -2.59
N SER A 411 37.54 -2.98 -2.86
CA SER A 411 38.84 -2.85 -3.51
C SER A 411 39.88 -3.65 -2.74
N GLN A 412 40.45 -4.69 -3.37
CA GLN A 412 41.53 -5.47 -2.78
C GLN A 412 42.79 -4.60 -2.61
N PRO A 413 43.50 -4.71 -1.47
CA PRO A 413 44.78 -4.05 -1.30
C PRO A 413 45.84 -4.76 -2.13
N SER A 414 46.64 -3.97 -2.84
CA SER A 414 47.82 -4.42 -3.58
C SER A 414 48.87 -5.00 -2.63
N PHE A 415 49.18 -6.29 -2.77
CA PHE A 415 50.47 -6.84 -2.34
C PHE A 415 51.11 -7.62 -3.48
N ALA A 416 52.36 -7.27 -3.73
CA ALA A 416 53.21 -7.83 -4.76
C ALA A 416 53.94 -9.11 -4.29
N SER A 417 54.43 -9.82 -5.31
CA SER A 417 55.51 -10.80 -5.38
C SER A 417 55.26 -12.27 -4.98
N SER A 418 55.17 -13.07 -6.04
CA SER A 418 56.11 -14.12 -6.47
C SER A 418 55.96 -15.57 -5.98
N ASP A 419 55.87 -16.44 -7.01
CA ASP A 419 56.46 -17.78 -7.17
C ASP A 419 55.78 -18.97 -6.46
N VAL A 420 55.58 -20.18 -7.01
CA VAL A 420 55.71 -20.88 -8.31
C VAL A 420 55.21 -22.33 -8.04
N VAL A 421 54.91 -23.10 -9.10
CA VAL A 421 54.80 -24.59 -9.20
C VAL A 421 53.38 -25.23 -9.22
N THR A 422 53.02 -25.61 -10.45
CA THR A 422 52.34 -26.83 -10.99
C THR A 422 51.97 -27.99 -10.03
N ASP A 423 50.85 -28.71 -10.24
CA ASP A 423 50.68 -29.86 -11.16
C ASP A 423 49.39 -30.69 -10.91
N ALA A 424 48.95 -31.36 -11.98
CA ALA A 424 48.24 -32.65 -12.13
C ALA A 424 46.95 -33.05 -11.35
N THR A 425 45.90 -33.24 -12.17
CA THR A 425 44.94 -34.37 -12.24
C THR A 425 45.02 -35.52 -11.23
N GLN A 426 43.88 -35.89 -10.64
CA GLN A 426 43.45 -37.31 -10.53
C GLN A 426 41.96 -37.46 -10.21
N THR A 427 41.27 -38.21 -11.06
CA THR A 427 39.96 -38.84 -10.89
C THR A 427 40.05 -40.07 -10.00
N VAL A 428 39.15 -40.24 -9.02
CA VAL A 428 38.78 -41.54 -8.44
C VAL A 428 37.29 -41.55 -8.06
N THR A 429 36.54 -42.43 -8.71
CA THR A 429 35.21 -42.95 -8.34
C THR A 429 35.32 -43.98 -7.21
N MET A 430 34.39 -44.03 -6.26
CA MET A 430 34.10 -45.23 -5.46
C MET A 430 32.70 -45.15 -4.82
N GLU A 431 32.04 -46.30 -4.83
CA GLU A 431 30.64 -46.61 -4.53
C GLU A 431 30.28 -46.55 -3.02
N GLY A 432 28.97 -46.40 -2.72
CA GLY A 432 28.40 -46.43 -1.37
C GLY A 432 27.91 -47.82 -0.90
N PRO A 433 27.43 -47.92 0.34
CA PRO A 433 26.24 -48.73 0.65
C PRO A 433 25.24 -48.02 1.62
N PRO A 434 24.03 -48.59 1.86
CA PRO A 434 22.78 -47.83 1.98
C PRO A 434 22.27 -47.60 3.41
N ILE A 435 21.38 -46.62 3.58
CA ILE A 435 20.67 -46.35 4.83
C ILE A 435 19.18 -46.68 4.68
N THR A 436 18.71 -47.49 5.61
CA THR A 436 17.39 -48.10 5.79
C THR A 436 16.31 -47.11 6.22
N ILE A 437 15.10 -47.31 5.68
CA ILE A 437 13.85 -46.65 6.07
C ILE A 437 13.29 -47.36 7.31
N GLY A 438 12.99 -46.60 8.37
CA GLY A 438 12.36 -47.09 9.60
C GLY A 438 10.98 -46.47 9.79
N GLU A 439 9.95 -47.32 9.79
CA GLU A 439 8.56 -47.00 10.09
C GLU A 439 8.33 -46.71 11.58
N SER A 440 7.39 -45.81 11.83
CA SER A 440 6.80 -45.47 13.13
C SER A 440 5.75 -46.48 13.59
N PRO A 441 5.61 -46.78 14.89
CA PRO A 441 4.40 -47.36 15.44
C PRO A 441 3.54 -46.34 16.19
N SER A 442 2.24 -46.51 16.00
CA SER A 442 1.10 -45.95 16.71
C SER A 442 1.03 -46.35 18.19
N SER A 443 0.70 -45.38 19.05
CA SER A 443 -0.20 -45.55 20.19
C SER A 443 -0.68 -44.19 20.69
#